data_AF-A0A1E4EYS3-F1
#
_entry.id   AF-A0A1E4EYS3-F1
#
_cell.length_a   1.000
_cell.length_b   1.000
_cell.length_c   1.000
_cell.angle_alpha   90.00
_cell.angle_beta   90.00
_cell.angle_gamma   90.00
#
_symmetry.space_group_name_H-M   'P 1'
#
loop_
_entity.id
_entity.type
_entity.pdbx_description
1 polymer ?
#
loop_
_entity_poly.entity_id
_entity_poly.type
_entity_poly.pdbx_seq_one_letter_code
_entity_poly.pdbx_strand_id
1 'polypeptide(L)'
;MAMCFDSGASPQVHFGELPTVEGPEKVPCGWGFGWYPEGERAASVVKDPICRGDSGLVRMLQDWSAFRSTIFLSFALGAADRRSQQDTHPFQLRHAGRDWLLSHNGKLRDFQVKLALQTYEPVGSTDSEHILCWLGDRLREAGASRLSDLGWPKLHELFQQINELGTANLVFTDGLDLVFYHDKNSHHQVLWTRRLPTERPAHLRAGLIRLDLDDAVEHQRTAVLFSTLPPSEEEWLKMEPGQMLVARRGALIWNSLPEQQHTSAPIRPVKAAEPARTRLVQVLHETTYTYEVPVERSSHLFRLTPVCDRNQEVLEHSLELSVDGGRRQYEDVFGNFTTSLEVDRPFREMRVVSKSLVRIHSVALEMPNQRTSIPLVWMPWQRQMMSPYLLPVELPENQLLALSDFAMAAVERCDFQLVDTLLDLNQQIKRDFEYAPQSTTLATTPFELLCNRKGVCQDFANLLICLARLLAIPARYRVGYIRTGADYSNQVQS
;
A
#
# COMPACT_ATOMS: atom_id res chain seq x y z
N MET A 1 -8.11 3.14 19.64
CA MET A 1 -8.08 3.04 18.17
C MET A 1 -6.72 3.53 17.69
N ALA A 2 -6.20 2.97 16.61
CA ALA A 2 -5.15 3.64 15.87
C ALA A 2 -5.26 3.33 14.37
N MET A 3 -4.58 4.16 13.59
CA MET A 3 -4.73 4.22 12.15
C MET A 3 -3.38 4.41 11.50
N CYS A 4 -3.19 3.75 10.36
CA CYS A 4 -2.03 3.89 9.50
C CYS A 4 -2.50 4.12 8.05
N PHE A 5 -2.29 5.32 7.53
CA PHE A 5 -2.61 5.72 6.17
C PHE A 5 -1.44 5.45 5.22
N ASP A 6 -1.74 5.27 3.94
CA ASP A 6 -0.74 5.14 2.87
C ASP A 6 0.11 6.41 2.68
N SER A 7 -0.50 7.57 2.85
CA SER A 7 0.09 8.90 2.70
C SER A 7 -0.48 9.85 3.76
N GLY A 8 0.05 11.07 3.84
CA GLY A 8 -0.41 12.04 4.83
C GLY A 8 -1.90 12.37 4.66
N ALA A 9 -2.68 12.16 5.73
CA ALA A 9 -4.10 12.45 5.82
C ALA A 9 -4.39 13.36 7.03
N SER A 10 -5.50 14.09 7.03
CA SER A 10 -5.89 15.07 8.04
C SER A 10 -7.33 14.82 8.54
N PRO A 11 -7.62 13.64 9.11
CA PRO A 11 -8.99 13.24 9.47
C PRO A 11 -9.65 14.29 10.35
N GLN A 12 -10.91 14.62 10.06
CA GLN A 12 -11.67 15.53 10.92
C GLN A 12 -12.01 14.83 12.23
N VAL A 13 -11.57 15.41 13.34
CA VAL A 13 -11.76 14.83 14.67
C VAL A 13 -13.04 15.36 15.29
N HIS A 14 -14.08 14.54 15.34
CA HIS A 14 -15.29 14.82 16.10
C HIS A 14 -15.25 14.11 17.45
N PHE A 15 -15.82 14.75 18.46
CA PHE A 15 -16.05 14.14 19.75
C PHE A 15 -17.56 13.95 19.89
N GLY A 16 -18.01 12.71 20.08
CA GLY A 16 -19.41 12.39 20.34
C GLY A 16 -19.83 12.83 21.75
N GLU A 17 -21.13 12.74 22.03
CA GLU A 17 -21.63 12.91 23.39
C GLU A 17 -21.00 11.84 24.31
N LEU A 18 -20.54 12.28 25.49
CA LEU A 18 -20.10 11.38 26.56
C LEU A 18 -21.15 10.29 26.75
N PRO A 19 -20.82 8.98 26.63
CA PRO A 19 -21.80 7.95 26.90
C PRO A 19 -22.32 8.16 28.33
N THR A 20 -23.57 8.61 28.45
CA THR A 20 -24.31 8.56 29.69
C THR A 20 -24.62 7.09 29.95
N VAL A 21 -23.64 6.38 30.49
CA VAL A 21 -23.90 5.07 31.08
C VAL A 21 -24.81 5.34 32.28
N GLU A 22 -26.06 4.89 32.19
CA GLU A 22 -27.01 4.98 33.30
C GLU A 22 -26.48 4.15 34.48
N GLY A 23 -26.03 4.84 35.54
CA GLY A 23 -25.48 4.21 36.75
C GLY A 23 -25.00 5.25 37.77
N PRO A 24 -24.90 4.90 39.06
CA PRO A 24 -24.70 5.87 40.15
C PRO A 24 -23.26 6.39 40.30
N GLU A 25 -22.31 5.97 39.47
CA GLU A 25 -20.91 6.46 39.48
C GLU A 25 -20.55 7.16 38.16
N LYS A 26 -20.97 8.42 38.03
CA LYS A 26 -20.56 9.30 36.92
C LYS A 26 -19.11 9.71 37.12
N VAL A 27 -18.19 9.20 36.29
CA VAL A 27 -16.85 9.77 36.22
C VAL A 27 -16.42 9.90 34.74
N PRO A 28 -16.15 11.12 34.24
CA PRO A 28 -15.87 11.37 32.81
C PRO A 28 -14.67 10.59 32.28
N CYS A 29 -14.77 9.99 31.10
CA CYS A 29 -13.67 9.23 30.51
C CYS A 29 -12.59 10.21 30.01
N GLY A 30 -11.38 10.18 30.57
CA GLY A 30 -10.25 10.93 30.02
C GLY A 30 -9.95 10.47 28.58
N TRP A 31 -9.21 11.25 27.80
CA TRP A 31 -8.79 10.82 26.46
C TRP A 31 -7.39 11.34 26.13
N GLY A 32 -6.76 10.69 25.16
CA GLY A 32 -5.53 11.14 24.56
C GLY A 32 -5.50 10.87 23.07
N PHE A 33 -4.89 11.80 22.35
CA PHE A 33 -4.73 11.77 20.90
C PHE A 33 -3.27 12.06 20.55
N GLY A 34 -2.68 11.21 19.72
CA GLY A 34 -1.28 11.31 19.32
C GLY A 34 -1.10 11.13 17.81
N TRP A 35 -0.22 11.92 17.20
CA TRP A 35 0.10 11.83 15.78
C TRP A 35 1.52 12.34 15.50
N TYR A 36 2.01 12.13 14.27
CA TYR A 36 3.32 12.58 13.81
C TYR A 36 3.12 13.62 12.70
N PRO A 37 3.14 14.92 13.01
CA PRO A 37 2.92 15.99 12.04
C PRO A 37 3.84 15.82 10.83
N GLU A 38 3.28 15.83 9.61
CA GLU A 38 3.97 15.64 8.34
C GLU A 38 4.89 14.39 8.27
N GLY A 39 4.63 13.37 9.12
CA GLY A 39 5.48 12.19 9.22
C GLY A 39 6.85 12.45 9.86
N GLU A 40 6.99 13.53 10.63
CA GLU A 40 8.21 13.85 11.37
C GLU A 40 8.57 12.78 12.42
N ARG A 41 9.78 12.91 12.98
CA ARG A 41 10.24 12.03 14.08
C ARG A 41 9.67 12.45 15.43
N ALA A 42 9.17 13.67 15.54
CA ALA A 42 8.57 14.19 16.76
C ALA A 42 7.07 13.90 16.77
N ALA A 43 6.57 13.40 17.89
CA ALA A 43 5.15 13.13 18.07
C ALA A 43 4.47 14.32 18.76
N SER A 44 3.29 14.68 18.29
CA SER A 44 2.38 15.57 18.99
C SER A 44 1.38 14.74 19.79
N VAL A 45 1.25 15.03 21.09
CA VAL A 45 0.35 14.31 22.00
C VAL A 45 -0.50 15.32 22.78
N VAL A 46 -1.82 15.18 22.68
CA VAL A 46 -2.80 15.99 23.43
C VAL A 46 -3.60 15.06 24.33
N LYS A 47 -3.78 15.45 25.59
CA LYS A 47 -4.42 14.64 26.62
C LYS A 47 -5.37 15.48 27.47
N ASP A 48 -6.55 14.94 27.76
CA ASP A 48 -7.49 15.47 28.73
C ASP A 48 -7.87 14.36 29.73
N PRO A 49 -7.28 14.31 30.93
CA PRO A 49 -7.52 13.25 31.90
C PRO A 49 -8.91 13.29 32.55
N ILE A 50 -9.62 14.42 32.46
CA ILE A 50 -10.86 14.68 33.22
C ILE A 50 -12.06 14.89 32.29
N CYS A 51 -11.86 15.21 31.01
CA CYS A 51 -12.87 15.32 29.94
C CYS A 51 -14.24 15.88 30.38
N ARG A 52 -14.43 17.19 30.27
CA ARG A 52 -15.72 17.84 30.62
C ARG A 52 -16.67 18.05 29.42
N GLY A 53 -16.45 17.33 28.31
CA GLY A 53 -17.32 17.36 27.12
C GLY A 53 -17.21 18.60 26.23
N ASP A 54 -16.71 19.74 26.75
CA ASP A 54 -16.56 20.99 26.00
C ASP A 54 -15.34 21.80 26.51
N SER A 55 -14.15 21.20 26.42
CA SER A 55 -12.90 21.89 26.76
C SER A 55 -12.33 22.62 25.53
N GLY A 56 -11.56 23.68 25.75
CA GLY A 56 -10.90 24.41 24.65
C GLY A 56 -9.98 23.50 23.80
N LEU A 57 -9.46 22.41 24.38
CA LEU A 57 -8.68 21.40 23.66
C LEU A 57 -9.55 20.60 22.68
N VAL A 58 -10.77 20.24 23.07
CA VAL A 58 -11.72 19.53 22.19
C VAL A 58 -12.07 20.40 21.00
N ARG A 59 -12.42 21.68 21.24
CA ARG A 59 -12.72 22.64 20.15
C ARG A 59 -11.53 22.85 19.23
N MET A 60 -10.33 23.03 19.82
CA MET A 60 -9.09 23.14 19.04
C MET A 60 -8.89 21.91 18.14
N LEU A 61 -9.11 20.70 18.65
CA LEU A 61 -8.96 19.49 17.82
C LEU A 61 -10.06 19.34 16.77
N GLN A 62 -11.28 19.80 17.04
CA GLN A 62 -12.38 19.78 16.07
C GLN A 62 -12.17 20.78 14.93
N ASP A 63 -11.65 21.97 15.25
CA ASP A 63 -11.48 23.06 14.29
C ASP A 63 -10.17 22.95 13.48
N TRP A 64 -9.27 22.06 13.87
CA TRP A 64 -7.93 21.97 13.27
C TRP A 64 -7.95 21.12 12.00
N SER A 65 -7.68 21.75 10.86
CA SER A 65 -7.67 21.12 9.53
C SER A 65 -6.31 20.61 9.05
N ALA A 66 -5.26 20.72 9.86
CA ALA A 66 -3.88 20.44 9.48
C ALA A 66 -3.25 19.32 10.30
N PHE A 67 -4.01 18.25 10.56
CA PHE A 67 -3.54 17.04 11.24
C PHE A 67 -2.63 16.15 10.40
N ARG A 68 -2.06 16.64 9.30
CA ARG A 68 -1.45 15.82 8.27
C ARG A 68 -0.43 14.86 8.86
N SER A 69 -0.77 13.57 8.88
CA SER A 69 0.04 12.50 9.44
C SER A 69 -0.33 11.18 8.76
N THR A 70 0.59 10.23 8.79
CA THR A 70 0.32 8.85 8.34
C THR A 70 -0.18 7.98 9.48
N ILE A 71 0.14 8.32 10.73
CA ILE A 71 -0.19 7.53 11.91
C ILE A 71 -0.92 8.39 12.93
N PHE A 72 -2.00 7.82 13.48
CA PHE A 72 -2.82 8.44 14.51
C PHE A 72 -3.17 7.42 15.58
N LEU A 73 -3.05 7.81 16.84
CA LEU A 73 -3.40 7.02 18.01
C LEU A 73 -4.45 7.77 18.81
N SER A 74 -5.52 7.07 19.16
CA SER A 74 -6.61 7.59 19.98
C SER A 74 -6.90 6.62 21.12
N PHE A 75 -6.95 7.14 22.33
CA PHE A 75 -7.22 6.37 23.53
C PHE A 75 -8.28 7.07 24.39
N ALA A 76 -9.21 6.27 24.91
CA ALA A 76 -10.18 6.72 25.90
C ALA A 76 -9.89 6.00 27.22
N LEU A 77 -9.61 6.79 28.26
CA LEU A 77 -9.36 6.35 29.62
C LEU A 77 -10.69 5.92 30.26
N GLY A 78 -10.79 4.64 30.62
CA GLY A 78 -11.94 4.07 31.32
C GLY A 78 -11.94 4.36 32.82
N ALA A 79 -12.38 3.40 33.62
CA ALA A 79 -12.40 3.46 35.08
C ALA A 79 -10.98 3.34 35.68
N ALA A 80 -10.12 4.33 35.43
CA ALA A 80 -8.82 4.45 36.08
C ALA A 80 -8.97 5.11 37.45
N ASP A 81 -8.29 4.56 38.46
CA ASP A 81 -8.28 5.06 39.84
C ASP A 81 -7.62 6.45 39.96
N ARG A 82 -6.70 6.78 39.05
CA ARG A 82 -5.99 8.06 38.97
C ARG A 82 -6.20 8.72 37.62
N ARG A 83 -6.47 10.03 37.66
CA ARG A 83 -6.80 10.86 36.49
C ARG A 83 -5.89 12.06 36.46
N SER A 84 -4.68 11.83 35.99
CA SER A 84 -3.62 12.84 35.89
C SER A 84 -3.05 12.86 34.47
N GLN A 85 -2.38 13.95 34.10
CA GLN A 85 -1.72 14.06 32.79
C GLN A 85 -0.63 13.00 32.61
N GLN A 86 0.14 12.73 33.67
CA GLN A 86 1.22 11.74 33.66
C GLN A 86 0.71 10.30 33.63
N ASP A 87 -0.53 10.02 34.03
CA ASP A 87 -1.10 8.65 34.04
C ASP A 87 -2.11 8.44 32.88
N THR A 88 -2.12 9.33 31.88
CA THR A 88 -3.04 9.26 30.73
C THR A 88 -2.30 8.89 29.44
N HIS A 89 -2.79 7.88 28.71
CA HIS A 89 -2.27 7.49 27.40
C HIS A 89 -2.56 8.53 26.30
N PRO A 90 -1.85 8.51 25.15
CA PRO A 90 -0.68 7.68 24.86
C PRO A 90 0.56 8.16 25.64
N PHE A 91 1.40 7.20 26.05
CA PHE A 91 2.69 7.51 26.66
C PHE A 91 3.73 7.79 25.58
N GLN A 92 4.66 8.70 25.85
CA GLN A 92 5.69 9.14 24.91
C GLN A 92 7.08 8.91 25.51
N LEU A 93 7.97 8.34 24.71
CA LEU A 93 9.38 8.14 25.06
C LEU A 93 10.26 8.59 23.92
N ARG A 94 11.34 9.31 24.23
CA ARG A 94 12.32 9.71 23.22
C ARG A 94 13.50 8.74 23.18
N HIS A 95 13.70 8.11 22.04
CA HIS A 95 14.81 7.18 21.80
C HIS A 95 15.36 7.34 20.38
N ALA A 96 16.69 7.28 20.22
CA ALA A 96 17.37 7.38 18.93
C ALA A 96 16.99 8.61 18.08
N GLY A 97 16.66 9.74 18.73
CA GLY A 97 16.27 10.98 18.05
C GLY A 97 14.87 10.95 17.43
N ARG A 98 13.98 10.10 17.99
CA ARG A 98 12.58 9.93 17.59
C ARG A 98 11.71 9.74 18.82
N ASP A 99 10.47 10.17 18.72
CA ASP A 99 9.46 9.93 19.74
C ASP A 99 8.73 8.63 19.43
N TRP A 100 8.47 7.87 20.48
CA TRP A 100 7.83 6.56 20.45
C TRP A 100 6.57 6.65 21.29
N LEU A 101 5.45 6.17 20.76
CA LEU A 101 4.16 6.22 21.43
C LEU A 101 3.67 4.83 21.78
N LEU A 102 3.17 4.66 23.00
CA LEU A 102 2.54 3.43 23.47
C LEU A 102 1.16 3.70 24.09
N SER A 103 0.18 2.91 23.67
CA SER A 103 -1.11 2.76 24.35
C SER A 103 -1.27 1.32 24.83
N HIS A 104 -1.71 1.16 26.08
CA HIS A 104 -1.90 -0.15 26.71
C HIS A 104 -3.29 -0.22 27.32
N ASN A 105 -4.06 -1.24 26.95
CA ASN A 105 -5.34 -1.57 27.56
C ASN A 105 -5.24 -2.95 28.22
N GLY A 106 -5.07 -2.95 29.54
CA GLY A 106 -4.83 -4.15 30.33
C GLY A 106 -4.35 -3.81 31.73
N LYS A 107 -4.03 -4.84 32.51
CA LYS A 107 -3.48 -4.70 33.85
C LYS A 107 -2.44 -5.78 34.11
N LEU A 108 -1.23 -5.36 34.47
CA LEU A 108 -0.12 -6.27 34.79
C LEU A 108 0.06 -6.45 36.29
N ARG A 109 0.64 -7.60 36.68
CA ARG A 109 1.04 -7.94 38.05
C ARG A 109 2.56 -8.11 38.13
N ASP A 110 3.14 -7.71 39.25
CA ASP A 110 4.58 -7.84 39.55
C ASP A 110 5.51 -7.26 38.46
N PHE A 111 5.00 -6.32 37.67
CA PHE A 111 5.70 -5.78 36.49
C PHE A 111 6.98 -5.05 36.86
N GLN A 112 7.03 -4.37 38.01
CA GLN A 112 8.22 -3.65 38.46
C GLN A 112 9.41 -4.58 38.73
N VAL A 113 9.15 -5.81 39.17
CA VAL A 113 10.19 -6.80 39.49
C VAL A 113 10.59 -7.57 38.24
N LYS A 114 9.60 -8.00 37.44
CA LYS A 114 9.85 -8.85 36.27
C LYS A 114 10.31 -8.07 35.04
N LEU A 115 9.93 -6.81 34.92
CA LEU A 115 10.35 -5.90 33.85
C LEU A 115 11.30 -4.84 34.44
N ALA A 116 12.43 -5.26 34.98
CA ALA A 116 13.39 -4.34 35.59
C ALA A 116 13.89 -3.29 34.58
N LEU A 117 13.83 -2.02 34.99
CA LEU A 117 14.29 -0.86 34.21
C LEU A 117 15.78 -0.61 34.46
N GLN A 118 16.45 -0.02 33.46
CA GLN A 118 17.86 0.33 33.52
C GLN A 118 18.10 1.82 33.24
N THR A 119 17.64 2.32 32.09
CA THR A 119 17.97 3.67 31.62
C THR A 119 16.79 4.62 31.66
N TYR A 120 15.61 4.14 31.26
CA TYR A 120 14.41 4.97 31.18
C TYR A 120 13.60 4.86 32.46
N GLU A 121 13.09 6.01 32.93
CA GLU A 121 12.32 6.12 34.17
C GLU A 121 10.91 6.64 33.84
N PRO A 122 9.85 6.01 34.37
CA PRO A 122 8.49 6.50 34.20
C PRO A 122 8.26 7.75 35.06
N VAL A 123 7.47 8.70 34.54
CA VAL A 123 7.02 9.88 35.29
C VAL A 123 5.83 9.55 36.17
N GLY A 124 4.89 8.77 35.61
CA GLY A 124 3.71 8.26 36.28
C GLY A 124 3.97 6.97 37.06
N SER A 125 2.88 6.40 37.56
CA SER A 125 2.90 5.16 38.36
C SER A 125 2.26 3.96 37.68
N THR A 126 1.90 4.13 36.40
CA THR A 126 1.17 3.13 35.62
C THR A 126 2.09 2.01 35.15
N ASP A 127 1.54 0.80 35.08
CA ASP A 127 2.19 -0.33 34.41
C ASP A 127 2.46 -0.02 32.92
N SER A 128 1.56 0.74 32.30
CA SER A 128 1.62 1.14 30.91
C SER A 128 2.85 1.96 30.54
N GLU A 129 3.18 2.98 31.34
CA GLU A 129 4.40 3.77 31.14
C GLU A 129 5.66 2.97 31.47
N HIS A 130 5.57 2.09 32.48
CA HIS A 130 6.65 1.18 32.83
C HIS A 130 6.99 0.23 31.68
N ILE A 131 5.98 -0.31 30.98
CA ILE A 131 6.16 -1.11 29.76
C ILE A 131 6.91 -0.30 28.70
N LEU A 132 6.53 0.97 28.47
CA LEU A 132 7.19 1.81 27.48
C LEU A 132 8.68 2.03 27.81
N CYS A 133 9.00 2.31 29.08
CA CYS A 133 10.37 2.47 29.53
C CYS A 133 11.18 1.18 29.35
N TRP A 134 10.59 0.04 29.71
CA TRP A 134 11.22 -1.28 29.56
C TRP A 134 11.46 -1.65 28.09
N LEU A 135 10.49 -1.40 27.21
CA LEU A 135 10.66 -1.56 25.76
C LEU A 135 11.77 -0.63 25.24
N GLY A 136 11.84 0.60 25.75
CA GLY A 136 12.93 1.54 25.46
C GLY A 136 14.31 0.96 25.81
N ASP A 137 14.46 0.32 26.96
CA ASP A 137 15.71 -0.34 27.34
C ASP A 137 16.06 -1.47 26.38
N ARG A 138 15.08 -2.31 26.00
CA ARG A 138 15.29 -3.40 25.02
C ARG A 138 15.70 -2.87 23.64
N LEU A 139 15.09 -1.77 23.19
CA LEU A 139 15.46 -1.09 21.94
C LEU A 139 16.88 -0.55 22.00
N ARG A 140 17.25 0.07 23.12
CA ARG A 140 18.60 0.60 23.35
C ARG A 140 19.66 -0.50 23.37
N GLU A 141 19.39 -1.61 24.06
CA GLU A 141 20.28 -2.78 24.09
C GLU A 141 20.50 -3.38 22.71
N ALA A 142 19.45 -3.40 21.87
CA ALA A 142 19.53 -3.85 20.48
C ALA A 142 20.20 -2.82 19.54
N GLY A 143 20.45 -1.59 20.01
CA GLY A 143 20.91 -0.48 19.16
C GLY A 143 19.89 -0.08 18.09
N ALA A 144 18.61 -0.35 18.32
CA ALA A 144 17.54 -0.15 17.35
C ALA A 144 17.16 1.34 17.24
N SER A 145 17.22 1.89 16.03
CA SER A 145 16.80 3.26 15.75
C SER A 145 15.35 3.36 15.27
N ARG A 146 14.81 2.23 14.80
CA ARG A 146 13.44 2.03 14.31
C ARG A 146 12.87 0.73 14.86
N LEU A 147 11.54 0.59 14.84
CA LEU A 147 10.88 -0.66 15.22
C LEU A 147 11.34 -1.86 14.39
N SER A 148 11.50 -1.66 13.08
CA SER A 148 11.94 -2.71 12.17
C SER A 148 13.36 -3.21 12.43
N ASP A 149 14.23 -2.39 13.06
CA ASP A 149 15.62 -2.76 13.35
C ASP A 149 15.70 -3.89 14.40
N LEU A 150 14.70 -3.99 15.29
CA LEU A 150 14.62 -5.04 16.30
C LEU A 150 14.26 -6.41 15.68
N GLY A 151 13.54 -6.40 14.56
CA GLY A 151 12.93 -7.56 13.94
C GLY A 151 11.57 -7.94 14.55
N TRP A 152 10.58 -8.19 13.69
CA TRP A 152 9.20 -8.48 14.10
C TRP A 152 9.05 -9.72 15.01
N PRO A 153 9.73 -10.85 14.78
CA PRO A 153 9.66 -11.98 15.69
C PRO A 153 10.17 -11.63 17.09
N LYS A 154 11.23 -10.82 17.18
CA LYS A 154 11.80 -10.42 18.45
C LYS A 154 10.87 -9.49 19.21
N LEU A 155 10.24 -8.53 18.52
CA LEU A 155 9.23 -7.67 19.13
C LEU A 155 8.03 -8.48 19.63
N HIS A 156 7.59 -9.49 18.87
CA HIS A 156 6.50 -10.38 19.30
C HIS A 156 6.86 -11.14 20.58
N GLU A 157 8.08 -11.67 20.70
CA GLU A 157 8.57 -12.30 21.94
C GLU A 157 8.50 -11.36 23.14
N LEU A 158 8.91 -10.09 22.97
CA LEU A 158 8.86 -9.10 24.05
C LEU A 158 7.42 -8.83 24.49
N PHE A 159 6.47 -8.72 23.54
CA PHE A 159 5.06 -8.55 23.86
C PHE A 159 4.46 -9.78 24.54
N GLN A 160 4.89 -10.98 24.15
CA GLN A 160 4.50 -12.21 24.84
C GLN A 160 5.00 -12.23 26.30
N GLN A 161 6.23 -11.79 26.57
CA GLN A 161 6.74 -11.66 27.94
C GLN A 161 5.91 -10.68 28.79
N ILE A 162 5.49 -9.56 28.20
CA ILE A 162 4.59 -8.61 28.88
C ILE A 162 3.24 -9.29 29.16
N ASN A 163 2.70 -10.03 28.19
CA ASN A 163 1.43 -10.74 28.32
C ASN A 163 1.46 -11.83 29.40
N GLU A 164 2.62 -12.43 29.72
CA GLU A 164 2.71 -13.39 30.82
C GLU A 164 2.41 -12.78 32.19
N LEU A 165 2.43 -11.46 32.31
CA LEU A 165 2.23 -10.73 33.56
C LEU A 165 0.78 -10.33 33.82
N GLY A 166 -0.13 -10.54 32.87
CA GLY A 166 -1.53 -10.13 32.99
C GLY A 166 -2.24 -10.04 31.66
N THR A 167 -3.08 -9.02 31.51
CA THR A 167 -3.72 -8.69 30.23
C THR A 167 -2.98 -7.54 29.57
N ALA A 168 -2.71 -7.65 28.27
CA ALA A 168 -1.95 -6.67 27.51
C ALA A 168 -2.45 -6.54 26.07
N ASN A 169 -3.38 -5.63 25.80
CA ASN A 169 -3.61 -5.14 24.43
C ASN A 169 -2.71 -3.92 24.21
N LEU A 170 -1.78 -4.00 23.27
CA LEU A 170 -0.75 -2.98 23.06
C LEU A 170 -0.86 -2.35 21.67
N VAL A 171 -0.70 -1.03 21.64
CA VAL A 171 -0.48 -0.26 20.41
C VAL A 171 0.85 0.45 20.56
N PHE A 172 1.81 0.14 19.70
CA PHE A 172 3.15 0.71 19.77
C PHE A 172 3.57 1.26 18.42
N THR A 173 4.15 2.44 18.40
CA THR A 173 4.61 3.07 17.17
C THR A 173 5.82 3.94 17.38
N ASP A 174 6.66 4.01 16.35
CA ASP A 174 7.75 4.95 16.22
C ASP A 174 7.41 6.08 15.21
N GLY A 175 6.19 6.11 14.66
CA GLY A 175 5.76 7.07 13.63
C GLY A 175 6.08 6.65 12.20
N LEU A 176 6.69 5.48 11.99
CA LEU A 176 6.79 4.82 10.68
C LEU A 176 5.97 3.52 10.68
N ASP A 177 6.16 2.71 11.73
CA ASP A 177 5.48 1.44 11.93
C ASP A 177 4.44 1.57 13.03
N LEU A 178 3.25 1.02 12.78
CA LEU A 178 2.18 0.90 13.74
C LEU A 178 1.97 -0.57 14.09
N VAL A 179 2.26 -0.94 15.33
CA VAL A 179 2.17 -2.31 15.82
C VAL A 179 0.97 -2.45 16.73
N PHE A 180 0.19 -3.49 16.48
CA PHE A 180 -0.92 -3.93 17.33
C PHE A 180 -0.68 -5.33 17.85
N TYR A 181 -0.88 -5.51 19.15
CA TYR A 181 -0.82 -6.81 19.81
C TYR A 181 -2.13 -7.06 20.55
N HIS A 182 -2.75 -8.20 20.24
CA HIS A 182 -3.93 -8.67 20.94
C HIS A 182 -3.53 -9.62 22.07
N ASP A 183 -4.06 -9.35 23.26
CA ASP A 183 -3.82 -10.16 24.44
C ASP A 183 -4.26 -11.63 24.26
N LYS A 184 -3.50 -12.57 24.81
CA LYS A 184 -3.79 -14.02 24.76
C LYS A 184 -5.00 -14.44 25.61
N ASN A 185 -5.32 -13.69 26.66
CA ASN A 185 -6.25 -14.09 27.71
C ASN A 185 -7.48 -13.15 27.79
N SER A 186 -7.63 -12.22 26.86
CA SER A 186 -8.62 -11.14 26.99
C SER A 186 -9.97 -11.57 26.46
N HIS A 187 -11.02 -11.14 27.17
CA HIS A 187 -12.40 -11.22 26.71
C HIS A 187 -12.78 -10.02 25.81
N HIS A 188 -11.93 -8.99 25.73
CA HIS A 188 -12.18 -7.81 24.90
C HIS A 188 -11.63 -8.03 23.49
N GLN A 189 -12.54 -8.13 22.52
CA GLN A 189 -12.16 -8.27 21.11
C GLN A 189 -11.32 -7.09 20.62
N VAL A 190 -10.29 -7.38 19.84
CA VAL A 190 -9.59 -6.38 19.02
C VAL A 190 -9.97 -6.65 17.57
N LEU A 191 -10.38 -5.58 16.90
CA LEU A 191 -10.85 -5.59 15.54
C LEU A 191 -9.90 -4.78 14.67
N TRP A 192 -9.73 -5.21 13.43
CA TRP A 192 -9.00 -4.45 12.43
C TRP A 192 -9.68 -4.51 11.06
N THR A 193 -9.44 -3.51 10.23
CA THR A 193 -9.85 -3.52 8.83
C THR A 193 -8.82 -2.79 7.98
N ARG A 194 -8.78 -3.09 6.69
CA ARG A 194 -8.02 -2.34 5.70
C ARG A 194 -8.99 -1.74 4.69
N ARG A 195 -9.11 -0.43 4.72
CA ARG A 195 -10.04 0.34 3.91
C ARG A 195 -9.42 0.74 2.58
N LEU A 196 -10.18 0.57 1.50
CA LEU A 196 -9.82 1.02 0.15
C LEU A 196 -10.60 2.30 -0.25
N PRO A 197 -10.05 3.12 -1.17
CA PRO A 197 -10.69 4.37 -1.61
C PRO A 197 -12.11 4.25 -2.18
N THR A 198 -12.43 3.12 -2.79
CA THR A 198 -13.73 2.87 -3.43
C THR A 198 -14.86 2.58 -2.42
N GLU A 199 -14.53 2.45 -1.14
CA GLU A 199 -15.47 2.18 -0.07
C GLU A 199 -16.07 3.51 0.45
N ARG A 200 -17.41 3.63 0.35
CA ARG A 200 -18.24 4.82 0.65
C ARG A 200 -17.99 5.39 2.05
N PRO A 201 -18.31 6.68 2.31
CA PRO A 201 -17.93 7.37 3.53
C PRO A 201 -18.37 6.59 4.76
N ALA A 202 -17.40 6.36 5.63
CA ALA A 202 -17.60 5.70 6.90
C ALA A 202 -16.98 6.58 7.96
N HIS A 203 -17.80 6.92 8.94
CA HIS A 203 -17.36 7.60 10.13
C HIS A 203 -16.71 6.56 11.04
N LEU A 204 -15.42 6.72 11.31
CA LEU A 204 -14.71 5.79 12.17
C LEU A 204 -14.96 6.17 13.63
N ARG A 205 -15.58 5.29 14.42
CA ARG A 205 -15.85 5.55 15.84
C ARG A 205 -14.92 4.75 16.75
N ALA A 206 -14.26 5.46 17.66
CA ALA A 206 -13.49 4.94 18.79
C ALA A 206 -14.02 5.52 20.09
N GLY A 207 -15.11 4.96 20.60
CA GLY A 207 -15.72 5.41 21.84
C GLY A 207 -16.24 6.83 21.68
N LEU A 208 -15.56 7.79 22.31
CA LEU A 208 -15.87 9.21 22.24
C LEU A 208 -15.38 9.91 20.98
N ILE A 209 -14.37 9.38 20.31
CA ILE A 209 -13.76 10.04 19.15
C ILE A 209 -14.34 9.43 17.88
N ARG A 210 -14.97 10.27 17.07
CA ARG A 210 -15.41 9.96 15.71
C ARG A 210 -14.49 10.67 14.75
N LEU A 211 -13.88 9.94 13.84
CA LEU A 211 -13.04 10.51 12.80
C LEU A 211 -13.82 10.48 11.50
N ASP A 212 -13.96 11.65 10.89
CA ASP A 212 -14.52 11.77 9.56
C ASP A 212 -13.41 11.80 8.52
N LEU A 213 -13.59 11.00 7.48
CA LEU A 213 -12.70 10.91 6.33
C LEU A 213 -13.39 11.47 5.08
N ASP A 214 -14.43 12.29 5.27
CA ASP A 214 -15.34 12.75 4.21
C ASP A 214 -14.72 13.84 3.30
N ASP A 215 -13.43 14.17 3.45
CA ASP A 215 -12.74 15.09 2.54
C ASP A 215 -12.39 14.38 1.21
N ALA A 216 -12.57 15.07 0.08
CA ALA A 216 -12.27 14.57 -1.26
C ALA A 216 -10.83 14.03 -1.42
N VAL A 217 -9.88 14.55 -0.65
CA VAL A 217 -8.48 14.06 -0.65
C VAL A 217 -8.32 12.77 0.17
N GLU A 218 -9.10 12.61 1.24
CA GLU A 218 -8.98 11.52 2.20
C GLU A 218 -9.72 10.26 1.75
N HIS A 219 -10.85 10.45 1.06
CA HIS A 219 -11.55 9.39 0.34
C HIS A 219 -10.69 8.63 -0.65
N GLN A 220 -9.59 9.21 -1.10
CA GLN A 220 -8.67 8.58 -2.05
C GLN A 220 -7.56 7.76 -1.37
N ARG A 221 -7.54 7.69 -0.03
CA ARG A 221 -6.47 7.06 0.74
C ARG A 221 -6.83 5.66 1.19
N THR A 222 -5.81 4.81 1.22
CA THR A 222 -5.88 3.49 1.85
C THR A 222 -5.48 3.61 3.30
N ALA A 223 -6.22 2.98 4.21
CA ALA A 223 -5.90 2.99 5.64
C ALA A 223 -6.03 1.61 6.27
N VAL A 224 -5.12 1.29 7.19
CA VAL A 224 -5.28 0.16 8.13
C VAL A 224 -5.74 0.72 9.46
N LEU A 225 -6.84 0.19 9.96
CA LEU A 225 -7.54 0.71 11.12
C LEU A 225 -7.65 -0.39 12.17
N PHE A 226 -7.53 -0.01 13.44
CA PHE A 226 -7.62 -0.92 14.57
C PHE A 226 -8.49 -0.31 15.67
N SER A 227 -9.40 -1.11 16.23
CA SER A 227 -10.33 -0.68 17.27
C SER A 227 -10.62 -1.80 18.27
N THR A 228 -10.91 -1.43 19.51
CA THR A 228 -11.38 -2.36 20.56
C THR A 228 -12.89 -2.34 20.73
N LEU A 229 -13.59 -1.47 19.98
CA LEU A 229 -15.04 -1.32 20.04
C LEU A 229 -15.66 -1.86 18.75
N PRO A 230 -16.86 -2.46 18.82
CA PRO A 230 -17.55 -2.98 17.64
C PRO A 230 -17.80 -1.85 16.63
N PRO A 231 -17.60 -2.10 15.33
CA PRO A 231 -17.88 -1.11 14.29
C PRO A 231 -19.38 -0.83 14.22
N SER A 232 -19.74 0.39 13.81
CA SER A 232 -21.14 0.75 13.60
C SER A 232 -21.67 0.34 12.23
N GLU A 233 -20.83 0.29 11.18
CA GLU A 233 -21.31 0.28 9.78
C GLU A 233 -20.45 -0.51 8.77
N GLU A 234 -19.37 -1.18 9.20
CA GLU A 234 -18.42 -1.89 8.30
C GLU A 234 -18.08 -3.31 8.77
N GLU A 235 -17.64 -4.18 7.86
CA GLU A 235 -17.06 -5.48 8.18
C GLU A 235 -15.63 -5.31 8.70
N TRP A 236 -15.39 -5.77 9.94
CA TRP A 236 -14.08 -5.76 10.58
C TRP A 236 -13.67 -7.18 10.94
N LEU A 237 -12.38 -7.47 10.78
CA LEU A 237 -11.78 -8.76 11.11
C LEU A 237 -11.39 -8.78 12.59
N LYS A 238 -11.64 -9.92 13.25
CA LYS A 238 -11.19 -10.15 14.62
C LYS A 238 -9.71 -10.55 14.62
N MET A 239 -8.93 -10.00 15.55
CA MET A 239 -7.59 -10.50 15.83
C MET A 239 -7.69 -11.75 16.71
N GLU A 240 -6.85 -12.75 16.45
CA GLU A 240 -6.76 -13.94 17.29
C GLU A 240 -5.96 -13.67 18.57
N PRO A 241 -6.26 -14.35 19.69
CA PRO A 241 -5.52 -14.15 20.93
C PRO A 241 -4.01 -14.37 20.78
N GLY A 242 -3.21 -13.40 21.21
CA GLY A 242 -1.75 -13.42 21.05
C GLY A 242 -1.23 -13.02 19.66
N GLN A 243 -2.13 -12.64 18.75
CA GLN A 243 -1.76 -12.15 17.42
C GLN A 243 -1.11 -10.77 17.49
N MET A 244 -0.06 -10.57 16.70
CA MET A 244 0.55 -9.29 16.44
C MET A 244 0.47 -8.95 14.95
N LEU A 245 0.01 -7.73 14.66
CA LEU A 245 -0.07 -7.15 13.32
C LEU A 245 0.80 -5.90 13.25
N VAL A 246 1.50 -5.71 12.14
CA VAL A 246 2.32 -4.52 11.88
C VAL A 246 1.82 -3.86 10.61
N ALA A 247 1.48 -2.59 10.71
CA ALA A 247 1.07 -1.76 9.58
C ALA A 247 2.11 -0.68 9.29
N ARG A 248 2.39 -0.46 8.00
CA ARG A 248 3.24 0.62 7.50
C ARG A 248 2.64 1.12 6.19
N ARG A 249 2.45 2.44 6.07
CA ARG A 249 1.95 3.10 4.85
C ARG A 249 0.70 2.40 4.28
N GLY A 250 -0.36 2.28 5.09
CA GLY A 250 -1.66 1.76 4.64
C GLY A 250 -1.68 0.28 4.25
N ALA A 251 -0.63 -0.48 4.59
CA ALA A 251 -0.52 -1.91 4.34
C ALA A 251 -0.09 -2.64 5.60
N LEU A 252 -0.61 -3.86 5.79
CA LEU A 252 -0.02 -4.81 6.74
C LEU A 252 1.28 -5.34 6.16
N ILE A 253 2.38 -5.15 6.89
CA ILE A 253 3.71 -5.62 6.51
C ILE A 253 4.12 -6.92 7.22
N TRP A 254 3.45 -7.26 8.33
CA TRP A 254 3.73 -8.47 9.08
C TRP A 254 2.54 -8.94 9.92
N ASN A 255 2.40 -10.26 10.06
CA ASN A 255 1.39 -10.95 10.86
C ASN A 255 2.05 -12.14 11.58
N SER A 256 1.83 -12.28 12.89
CA SER A 256 2.40 -13.37 13.69
C SER A 256 1.77 -14.73 13.43
N LEU A 257 0.55 -14.78 12.89
CA LEU A 257 -0.13 -16.05 12.62
C LEU A 257 0.35 -16.68 11.31
N PRO A 258 0.68 -17.99 11.32
CA PRO A 258 1.23 -18.67 10.15
C PRO A 258 0.26 -18.87 8.98
N GLU A 259 -1.06 -18.69 9.17
CA GLU A 259 -2.08 -19.06 8.15
C GLU A 259 -2.74 -17.88 7.40
N GLN A 260 -2.33 -16.64 7.63
CA GLN A 260 -2.78 -15.50 6.82
C GLN A 260 -1.61 -14.64 6.35
N GLN A 261 -0.66 -15.24 5.62
CA GLN A 261 0.26 -14.51 4.74
C GLN A 261 -0.46 -13.96 3.48
N HIS A 262 -1.66 -13.39 3.65
CA HIS A 262 -2.31 -12.55 2.66
C HIS A 262 -2.07 -11.09 3.02
N THR A 263 -0.81 -10.68 3.12
CA THR A 263 -0.36 -9.27 3.08
C THR A 263 1.16 -9.30 3.22
N SER A 264 1.83 -8.90 2.12
CA SER A 264 3.29 -8.83 1.93
C SER A 264 4.08 -9.90 2.68
N ALA A 265 4.26 -11.07 2.05
CA ALA A 265 5.42 -11.88 2.40
C ALA A 265 6.66 -10.97 2.33
N PRO A 266 7.67 -11.11 3.23
CA PRO A 266 8.98 -10.57 2.94
C PRO A 266 9.30 -11.01 1.53
N ILE A 267 9.64 -10.07 0.65
CA ILE A 267 9.83 -10.34 -0.77
C ILE A 267 10.81 -11.49 -0.82
N ARG A 268 10.26 -12.69 -1.06
CA ARG A 268 11.06 -13.89 -1.14
C ARG A 268 12.03 -13.56 -2.26
N PRO A 269 13.35 -13.79 -2.08
CA PRO A 269 14.26 -13.68 -3.19
C PRO A 269 13.61 -14.44 -4.34
N VAL A 270 13.38 -13.74 -5.45
CA VAL A 270 12.77 -14.32 -6.65
C VAL A 270 13.46 -15.66 -6.83
N LYS A 271 12.68 -16.75 -6.79
CA LYS A 271 13.20 -18.13 -6.78
C LYS A 271 14.36 -18.20 -7.76
N ALA A 272 15.50 -18.74 -7.29
CA ALA A 272 16.66 -18.97 -8.12
C ALA A 272 16.24 -19.59 -9.45
N ALA A 273 16.81 -19.07 -10.53
CA ALA A 273 16.65 -19.50 -11.91
C ALA A 273 16.23 -20.98 -12.03
N GLU A 274 14.99 -21.23 -12.46
CA GLU A 274 14.71 -22.55 -13.04
C GLU A 274 15.65 -22.76 -14.24
N PRO A 275 16.16 -23.98 -14.47
CA PRO A 275 17.09 -24.24 -15.57
C PRO A 275 16.51 -23.74 -16.89
N ALA A 276 17.37 -23.16 -17.74
CA ALA A 276 17.00 -22.57 -19.02
C ALA A 276 16.17 -23.55 -19.87
N ARG A 277 14.84 -23.42 -19.82
CA ARG A 277 13.91 -24.19 -20.62
C ARG A 277 13.62 -23.39 -21.87
N THR A 278 14.02 -23.96 -23.00
CA THR A 278 13.62 -23.45 -24.31
C THR A 278 12.23 -23.99 -24.63
N ARG A 279 11.33 -23.12 -25.07
CA ARG A 279 9.97 -23.49 -25.50
C ARG A 279 9.73 -23.00 -26.92
N LEU A 280 9.15 -23.84 -27.76
CA LEU A 280 8.63 -23.43 -29.06
C LEU A 280 7.14 -23.10 -28.91
N VAL A 281 6.74 -21.96 -29.45
CA VAL A 281 5.37 -21.46 -29.42
C VAL A 281 4.96 -21.05 -30.83
N GLN A 282 3.83 -21.58 -31.28
CA GLN A 282 3.17 -21.13 -32.49
C GLN A 282 2.06 -20.15 -32.09
N VAL A 283 2.05 -18.98 -32.72
CA VAL A 283 1.05 -17.93 -32.51
C VAL A 283 0.30 -17.70 -33.81
N LEU A 284 -1.02 -17.81 -33.74
CA LEU A 284 -1.95 -17.40 -34.80
C LEU A 284 -2.77 -16.23 -34.26
N HIS A 285 -2.64 -15.07 -34.88
CA HIS A 285 -3.48 -13.90 -34.63
C HIS A 285 -4.32 -13.64 -35.86
N GLU A 286 -5.64 -13.60 -35.69
CA GLU A 286 -6.57 -13.26 -36.75
C GLU A 286 -7.50 -12.15 -36.27
N THR A 287 -7.63 -11.09 -37.07
CA THR A 287 -8.59 -10.02 -36.83
C THR A 287 -9.29 -9.69 -38.13
N THR A 288 -10.62 -9.68 -38.09
CA THR A 288 -11.47 -9.33 -39.23
C THR A 288 -12.27 -8.09 -38.88
N TYR A 289 -12.06 -7.02 -39.64
CA TYR A 289 -12.83 -5.80 -39.55
C TYR A 289 -13.90 -5.80 -40.63
N THR A 290 -15.16 -5.62 -40.24
CA THR A 290 -16.29 -5.49 -41.16
C THR A 290 -16.93 -4.12 -40.96
N TYR A 291 -17.08 -3.36 -42.04
CA TYR A 291 -17.61 -2.00 -42.01
C TYR A 291 -18.98 -1.93 -42.68
N GLU A 292 -19.93 -1.22 -42.06
CA GLU A 292 -21.26 -0.99 -42.65
C GLU A 292 -21.17 -0.12 -43.92
N VAL A 293 -20.29 0.88 -43.89
CA VAL A 293 -20.00 1.78 -45.02
C VAL A 293 -18.61 1.45 -45.58
N PRO A 294 -18.44 1.36 -46.92
CA PRO A 294 -17.12 1.15 -47.52
C PRO A 294 -16.11 2.20 -47.08
N VAL A 295 -14.94 1.75 -46.63
CA VAL A 295 -13.83 2.65 -46.31
C VAL A 295 -13.12 2.99 -47.61
N GLU A 296 -13.19 4.25 -48.05
CA GLU A 296 -12.63 4.68 -49.35
C GLU A 296 -11.11 4.72 -49.36
N ARG A 297 -10.51 5.25 -48.29
CA ARG A 297 -9.06 5.34 -48.10
C ARG A 297 -8.74 5.11 -46.64
N SER A 298 -7.68 4.34 -46.37
CA SER A 298 -7.22 4.12 -45.00
C SER A 298 -5.70 3.97 -44.92
N SER A 299 -5.16 4.33 -43.77
CA SER A 299 -3.77 4.11 -43.41
C SER A 299 -3.71 3.27 -42.14
N HIS A 300 -2.98 2.18 -42.19
CA HIS A 300 -2.84 1.25 -41.07
C HIS A 300 -1.37 1.04 -40.73
N LEU A 301 -1.09 0.90 -39.42
CA LEU A 301 0.22 0.53 -38.90
C LEU A 301 0.07 -0.79 -38.13
N PHE A 302 0.65 -1.86 -38.69
CA PHE A 302 0.65 -3.17 -38.07
C PHE A 302 1.98 -3.44 -37.37
N ARG A 303 1.93 -3.61 -36.04
CA ARG A 303 3.05 -4.03 -35.19
C ARG A 303 2.87 -5.48 -34.72
N LEU A 304 2.60 -6.38 -35.67
CA LEU A 304 2.28 -7.79 -35.42
C LEU A 304 3.46 -8.75 -35.61
N THR A 305 4.62 -8.22 -36.00
CA THR A 305 5.86 -8.99 -36.08
C THR A 305 6.49 -9.09 -34.68
N PRO A 306 6.70 -10.31 -34.14
CA PRO A 306 7.31 -10.47 -32.82
C PRO A 306 8.73 -9.89 -32.79
N VAL A 307 9.12 -9.31 -31.65
CA VAL A 307 10.47 -8.81 -31.44
C VAL A 307 11.46 -9.97 -31.29
N CYS A 308 12.65 -9.85 -31.88
CA CYS A 308 13.77 -10.74 -31.63
C CYS A 308 14.68 -10.11 -30.57
N ASP A 309 14.86 -10.75 -29.43
CA ASP A 309 15.72 -10.27 -28.33
C ASP A 309 16.47 -11.44 -27.67
N ARG A 310 17.19 -11.17 -26.56
CA ARG A 310 17.96 -12.19 -25.84
C ARG A 310 17.13 -13.35 -25.29
N ASN A 311 15.83 -13.13 -25.13
CA ASN A 311 14.90 -14.08 -24.51
C ASN A 311 13.95 -14.69 -25.55
N GLN A 312 13.95 -14.20 -26.79
CA GLN A 312 13.00 -14.57 -27.82
C GLN A 312 13.63 -14.54 -29.22
N GLU A 313 13.55 -15.65 -29.94
CA GLU A 313 14.01 -15.80 -31.32
C GLU A 313 12.82 -16.11 -32.23
N VAL A 314 12.71 -15.40 -33.35
CA VAL A 314 11.64 -15.60 -34.35
C VAL A 314 12.17 -16.52 -35.44
N LEU A 315 11.58 -17.71 -35.57
CA LEU A 315 11.99 -18.71 -36.56
C LEU A 315 11.27 -18.49 -37.89
N GLU A 316 9.96 -18.29 -37.84
CA GLU A 316 9.12 -18.03 -39.00
C GLU A 316 8.07 -16.99 -38.65
N HIS A 317 7.79 -16.08 -39.58
CA HIS A 317 6.72 -15.09 -39.44
C HIS A 317 6.11 -14.77 -40.80
N SER A 318 4.78 -14.78 -40.88
CA SER A 318 4.02 -14.29 -42.03
C SER A 318 2.90 -13.36 -41.58
N LEU A 319 2.69 -12.29 -42.35
CA LEU A 319 1.58 -11.34 -42.19
C LEU A 319 0.83 -11.23 -43.51
N GLU A 320 -0.35 -11.84 -43.54
CA GLU A 320 -1.30 -11.89 -44.64
C GLU A 320 -2.39 -10.83 -44.42
N LEU A 321 -2.66 -10.01 -45.43
CA LEU A 321 -3.66 -8.94 -45.42
C LEU A 321 -4.60 -9.18 -46.60
N SER A 322 -5.91 -9.14 -46.39
CA SER A 322 -6.88 -9.40 -47.48
C SER A 322 -7.08 -8.24 -48.45
N VAL A 323 -6.60 -7.05 -48.09
CA VAL A 323 -6.76 -5.82 -48.87
C VAL A 323 -5.41 -5.44 -49.46
N ASP A 324 -5.40 -5.19 -50.77
CA ASP A 324 -4.21 -4.72 -51.48
C ASP A 324 -4.01 -3.21 -51.25
N GLY A 325 -2.75 -2.80 -51.15
CA GLY A 325 -2.37 -1.41 -50.96
C GLY A 325 -0.86 -1.20 -50.99
N GLY A 326 -0.44 0.05 -50.88
CA GLY A 326 0.96 0.42 -50.75
C GLY A 326 1.52 -0.08 -49.42
N ARG A 327 2.35 -1.12 -49.45
CA ARG A 327 2.96 -1.71 -48.25
C ARG A 327 4.39 -1.21 -48.06
N ARG A 328 4.70 -0.74 -46.86
CA ARG A 328 6.07 -0.38 -46.46
C ARG A 328 6.42 -1.05 -45.14
N GLN A 329 7.61 -1.63 -45.06
CA GLN A 329 8.13 -2.20 -43.82
C GLN A 329 9.32 -1.39 -43.35
N TYR A 330 9.35 -1.08 -42.05
CA TYR A 330 10.45 -0.38 -41.42
C TYR A 330 10.52 -0.73 -39.93
N GLU A 331 11.68 -0.51 -39.33
CA GLU A 331 11.87 -0.57 -37.89
C GLU A 331 11.65 0.83 -37.32
N ASP A 332 10.80 0.95 -36.30
CA ASP A 332 10.59 2.24 -35.62
C ASP A 332 11.73 2.57 -34.65
N VAL A 333 11.73 3.79 -34.11
CA VAL A 333 12.77 4.28 -33.19
C VAL A 333 12.86 3.47 -31.87
N PHE A 334 11.88 2.61 -31.59
CA PHE A 334 11.83 1.75 -30.41
C PHE A 334 12.21 0.29 -30.71
N GLY A 335 12.60 0.00 -31.96
CA GLY A 335 12.98 -1.33 -32.42
C GLY A 335 11.80 -2.23 -32.78
N ASN A 336 10.60 -1.67 -32.99
CA ASN A 336 9.46 -2.47 -33.43
C ASN A 336 9.41 -2.55 -34.95
N PHE A 337 9.34 -3.77 -35.49
CA PHE A 337 9.06 -4.00 -36.90
C PHE A 337 7.61 -3.63 -37.21
N THR A 338 7.44 -2.55 -37.99
CA THR A 338 6.14 -2.00 -38.36
C THR A 338 5.90 -2.21 -39.85
N THR A 339 4.73 -2.75 -40.19
CA THR A 339 4.21 -2.80 -41.56
C THR A 339 3.16 -1.70 -41.71
N SER A 340 3.47 -0.67 -42.50
CA SER A 340 2.51 0.34 -42.93
C SER A 340 1.78 -0.13 -44.19
N LEU A 341 0.47 0.04 -44.21
CA LEU A 341 -0.40 -0.21 -45.37
C LEU A 341 -1.21 1.04 -45.67
N GLU A 342 -1.09 1.54 -46.89
CA GLU A 342 -1.95 2.58 -47.44
C GLU A 342 -2.90 1.96 -48.47
N VAL A 343 -4.20 2.01 -48.18
CA VAL A 343 -5.24 1.51 -49.07
C VAL A 343 -5.90 2.68 -49.77
N ASP A 344 -5.93 2.63 -51.09
CA ASP A 344 -6.51 3.63 -51.98
C ASP A 344 -7.76 3.15 -52.72
N ARG A 345 -8.22 1.92 -52.42
CA ARG A 345 -9.42 1.30 -53.00
C ARG A 345 -10.48 1.05 -51.94
N PRO A 346 -11.77 1.29 -52.25
CA PRO A 346 -12.86 0.99 -51.32
C PRO A 346 -12.93 -0.48 -50.93
N PHE A 347 -13.00 -0.77 -49.63
CA PHE A 347 -13.22 -2.12 -49.09
C PHE A 347 -14.26 -2.11 -47.98
N ARG A 348 -14.91 -3.26 -47.75
CA ARG A 348 -15.88 -3.47 -46.66
C ARG A 348 -15.38 -4.43 -45.59
N GLU A 349 -14.41 -5.27 -45.93
CA GLU A 349 -13.84 -6.26 -45.04
C GLU A 349 -12.31 -6.22 -45.13
N MET A 350 -11.64 -6.18 -43.98
CA MET A 350 -10.19 -6.32 -43.88
C MET A 350 -9.85 -7.43 -42.89
N ARG A 351 -9.27 -8.51 -43.40
CA ARG A 351 -8.77 -9.63 -42.63
C ARG A 351 -7.26 -9.53 -42.50
N VAL A 352 -6.78 -9.60 -41.26
CA VAL A 352 -5.38 -9.51 -40.87
C VAL A 352 -5.00 -10.82 -40.19
N VAL A 353 -4.10 -11.59 -40.81
CA VAL A 353 -3.65 -12.89 -40.28
C VAL A 353 -2.14 -12.84 -40.07
N SER A 354 -1.71 -12.96 -38.82
CA SER A 354 -0.30 -13.10 -38.44
C SER A 354 -0.04 -14.51 -37.93
N LYS A 355 0.90 -15.21 -38.55
CA LYS A 355 1.39 -16.53 -38.11
C LYS A 355 2.83 -16.40 -37.72
N SER A 356 3.18 -16.83 -36.51
CA SER A 356 4.56 -16.76 -36.02
C SER A 356 4.96 -18.03 -35.31
N LEU A 357 6.16 -18.54 -35.62
CA LEU A 357 6.83 -19.61 -34.88
C LEU A 357 8.00 -19.01 -34.12
N VAL A 358 7.90 -19.03 -32.78
CA VAL A 358 8.81 -18.32 -31.90
C VAL A 358 9.43 -19.30 -30.90
N ARG A 359 10.74 -19.18 -30.71
CA ARG A 359 11.49 -19.87 -29.67
C ARG A 359 11.70 -18.91 -28.51
N ILE A 360 11.25 -19.31 -27.32
CA ILE A 360 11.37 -18.54 -26.09
C ILE A 360 12.43 -19.21 -25.22
N HIS A 361 13.38 -18.43 -24.75
CA HIS A 361 14.39 -18.84 -23.80
C HIS A 361 14.00 -18.32 -22.41
N SER A 362 13.87 -19.21 -21.42
CA SER A 362 13.74 -18.74 -20.04
C SER A 362 15.09 -18.19 -19.58
N VAL A 363 15.19 -16.88 -19.49
CA VAL A 363 16.35 -16.21 -18.90
C VAL A 363 16.04 -15.95 -17.44
N ALA A 364 16.94 -16.39 -16.56
CA ALA A 364 16.90 -15.99 -15.17
C ALA A 364 17.01 -14.46 -15.09
N LEU A 365 16.15 -13.82 -14.32
CA LEU A 365 16.39 -12.44 -13.93
C LEU A 365 17.64 -12.43 -13.05
N GLU A 366 18.81 -12.15 -13.65
CA GLU A 366 20.01 -11.85 -12.90
C GLU A 366 19.80 -10.51 -12.21
N MET A 367 19.43 -10.57 -10.94
CA MET A 367 19.30 -9.39 -10.12
C MET A 367 20.71 -8.85 -9.88
N PRO A 368 20.94 -7.53 -10.05
CA PRO A 368 22.23 -6.97 -9.71
C PRO A 368 22.55 -7.28 -8.24
N ASN A 369 23.75 -7.77 -7.97
CA ASN A 369 24.22 -8.00 -6.59
C ASN A 369 24.25 -6.69 -5.75
N GLN A 370 24.19 -5.53 -6.41
CA GLN A 370 24.09 -4.23 -5.76
C GLN A 370 22.63 -3.84 -5.55
N ARG A 371 22.27 -3.68 -4.26
CA ARG A 371 21.01 -3.08 -3.83
C ARG A 371 20.94 -1.65 -4.35
N THR A 372 20.18 -1.46 -5.43
CA THR A 372 19.92 -0.14 -5.99
C THR A 372 18.80 0.51 -5.19
N SER A 373 19.04 1.72 -4.68
CA SER A 373 18.05 2.48 -3.92
C SER A 373 17.42 3.60 -4.74
N ILE A 374 16.17 3.92 -4.45
CA ILE A 374 15.47 5.10 -4.96
C ILE A 374 15.87 6.30 -4.07
N PRO A 375 16.09 7.52 -4.62
CA PRO A 375 15.95 7.91 -6.03
C PRO A 375 17.13 7.46 -6.90
N LEU A 376 16.84 7.13 -8.16
CA LEU A 376 17.87 6.83 -9.15
C LEU A 376 18.56 8.11 -9.62
N VAL A 377 19.87 8.20 -9.40
CA VAL A 377 20.69 9.30 -9.90
C VAL A 377 21.21 8.95 -11.29
N TRP A 378 20.76 9.73 -12.28
CA TRP A 378 21.17 9.59 -13.68
C TRP A 378 22.16 10.69 -14.05
N MET A 379 23.24 10.34 -14.74
CA MET A 379 24.08 11.35 -15.39
C MET A 379 23.25 12.10 -16.44
N PRO A 380 23.51 13.39 -16.71
CA PRO A 380 22.69 14.19 -17.63
C PRO A 380 22.47 13.53 -19.00
N TRP A 381 23.51 12.93 -19.58
CA TRP A 381 23.42 12.20 -20.84
C TRP A 381 22.56 10.94 -20.76
N GLN A 382 22.63 10.19 -19.64
CA GLN A 382 21.79 9.00 -19.43
C GLN A 382 20.32 9.41 -19.33
N ARG A 383 20.04 10.48 -18.58
CA ARG A 383 18.68 11.03 -18.46
C ARG A 383 18.15 11.49 -19.81
N GLN A 384 18.98 12.15 -20.63
CA GLN A 384 18.60 12.57 -21.99
C GLN A 384 18.27 11.35 -22.86
N MET A 385 19.12 10.32 -22.85
CA MET A 385 18.89 9.08 -23.61
C MET A 385 17.64 8.33 -23.13
N MET A 386 17.37 8.31 -21.82
CA MET A 386 16.22 7.64 -21.23
C MET A 386 14.94 8.48 -21.20
N SER A 387 14.99 9.72 -21.68
CA SER A 387 13.85 10.66 -21.61
C SER A 387 12.53 10.08 -22.17
N PRO A 388 12.49 9.31 -23.30
CA PRO A 388 11.24 8.73 -23.79
C PRO A 388 10.62 7.70 -22.84
N TYR A 389 11.40 7.15 -21.92
CA TYR A 389 10.98 6.15 -20.94
C TYR A 389 10.78 6.73 -19.54
N LEU A 390 11.19 7.97 -19.31
CA LEU A 390 11.12 8.68 -18.02
C LEU A 390 9.98 9.71 -17.99
N LEU A 391 9.53 10.22 -19.13
CA LEU A 391 8.51 11.26 -19.18
C LEU A 391 7.14 10.73 -18.71
N PRO A 392 6.56 11.30 -17.63
CA PRO A 392 5.23 10.91 -17.17
C PRO A 392 4.16 11.30 -18.20
N VAL A 393 2.96 10.75 -18.02
CA VAL A 393 1.79 11.16 -18.81
C VAL A 393 1.44 12.61 -18.46
N GLU A 394 1.03 13.39 -19.47
CA GLU A 394 0.53 14.75 -19.25
C GLU A 394 -0.79 14.70 -18.47
N LEU A 395 -0.72 15.05 -17.19
CA LEU A 395 -1.84 15.11 -16.27
C LEU A 395 -1.78 16.41 -15.45
N PRO A 396 -2.91 16.90 -14.93
CA PRO A 396 -2.93 17.99 -13.96
C PRO A 396 -1.98 17.75 -12.78
N GLU A 397 -1.35 18.81 -12.28
CA GLU A 397 -0.31 18.73 -11.23
C GLU A 397 -0.82 18.05 -9.95
N ASN A 398 -2.05 18.34 -9.53
CA ASN A 398 -2.67 17.69 -8.37
C ASN A 398 -2.83 16.17 -8.53
N GLN A 399 -3.13 15.70 -9.74
CA GLN A 399 -3.23 14.26 -10.04
C GLN A 399 -1.85 13.60 -10.03
N LEU A 400 -0.84 14.28 -10.57
CA LEU A 400 0.55 13.82 -10.53
C LEU A 400 1.08 13.73 -9.09
N LEU A 401 0.74 14.70 -8.23
CA LEU A 401 1.08 14.67 -6.81
C LEU A 401 0.44 13.46 -6.12
N ALA A 402 -0.85 13.20 -6.34
CA ALA A 402 -1.53 12.04 -5.75
C ALA A 402 -0.92 10.69 -6.20
N LEU A 403 -0.57 10.56 -7.49
CA LEU A 403 0.11 9.39 -8.02
C LEU A 403 1.54 9.26 -7.46
N SER A 404 2.24 10.38 -7.28
CA SER A 404 3.59 10.41 -6.71
C SER A 404 3.57 10.01 -5.24
N ASP A 405 2.61 10.50 -4.46
CA ASP A 405 2.39 10.09 -3.06
C ASP A 405 2.14 8.59 -2.97
N PHE A 406 1.28 8.05 -3.84
CA PHE A 406 0.99 6.61 -3.90
C PHE A 406 2.25 5.79 -4.23
N ALA A 407 3.06 6.24 -5.19
CA ALA A 407 4.32 5.60 -5.55
C ALA A 407 5.34 5.66 -4.40
N MET A 408 5.50 6.83 -3.77
CA MET A 408 6.44 7.04 -2.67
C MET A 408 6.06 6.26 -1.42
N ALA A 409 4.77 6.07 -1.14
CA ALA A 409 4.31 5.20 -0.07
C ALA A 409 4.84 3.77 -0.21
N ALA A 410 4.92 3.24 -1.43
CA ALA A 410 5.53 1.93 -1.71
C ALA A 410 7.06 1.95 -1.56
N VAL A 411 7.71 3.06 -1.96
CA VAL A 411 9.16 3.25 -1.77
C VAL A 411 9.52 3.17 -0.28
N GLU A 412 8.81 3.92 0.55
CA GLU A 412 9.05 3.98 2.00
C GLU A 412 8.69 2.66 2.69
N ARG A 413 7.61 2.00 2.24
CA ARG A 413 7.23 0.67 2.73
C ARG A 413 8.32 -0.36 2.51
N CYS A 414 9.03 -0.30 1.39
CA CYS A 414 10.11 -1.20 1.01
C CYS A 414 11.52 -0.67 1.34
N ASP A 415 11.66 0.30 2.25
CA ASP A 415 12.95 0.86 2.66
C ASP A 415 13.84 1.29 1.46
N PHE A 416 13.20 1.92 0.47
CA PHE A 416 13.80 2.49 -0.74
C PHE A 416 14.47 1.47 -1.68
N GLN A 417 14.27 0.17 -1.48
CA GLN A 417 14.81 -0.89 -2.34
C GLN A 417 14.07 -0.92 -3.68
N LEU A 418 14.77 -0.64 -4.79
CA LEU A 418 14.16 -0.47 -6.12
C LEU A 418 13.29 -1.65 -6.57
N VAL A 419 13.87 -2.85 -6.54
CA VAL A 419 13.20 -4.06 -7.04
C VAL A 419 12.00 -4.39 -6.18
N ASP A 420 12.19 -4.26 -4.87
CA ASP A 420 11.19 -4.58 -3.89
C ASP A 420 9.99 -3.65 -4.03
N THR A 421 10.23 -2.35 -4.22
CA THR A 421 9.19 -1.36 -4.52
C THR A 421 8.43 -1.71 -5.80
N LEU A 422 9.10 -2.09 -6.89
CA LEU A 422 8.41 -2.45 -8.14
C LEU A 422 7.55 -3.71 -8.00
N LEU A 423 8.05 -4.71 -7.27
CA LEU A 423 7.30 -5.94 -6.98
C LEU A 423 6.10 -5.65 -6.07
N ASP A 424 6.29 -4.82 -5.05
CA ASP A 424 5.25 -4.42 -4.12
C ASP A 424 4.16 -3.59 -4.81
N LEU A 425 4.51 -2.61 -5.66
CA LEU A 425 3.55 -1.88 -6.49
C LEU A 425 2.74 -2.82 -7.39
N ASN A 426 3.39 -3.78 -8.06
CA ASN A 426 2.71 -4.73 -8.92
C ASN A 426 1.77 -5.66 -8.12
N GLN A 427 2.20 -6.13 -6.95
CA GLN A 427 1.36 -6.93 -6.05
C GLN A 427 0.21 -6.12 -5.46
N GLN A 428 0.44 -4.85 -5.14
CA GLN A 428 -0.58 -3.93 -4.65
C GLN A 428 -1.65 -3.69 -5.72
N ILE A 429 -1.25 -3.44 -6.97
CA ILE A 429 -2.21 -3.30 -8.09
C ILE A 429 -3.02 -4.59 -8.24
N LYS A 430 -2.37 -5.76 -8.21
CA LYS A 430 -3.07 -7.06 -8.31
C LYS A 430 -4.08 -7.28 -7.16
N ARG A 431 -3.76 -6.85 -5.94
CA ARG A 431 -4.59 -7.06 -4.75
C ARG A 431 -5.74 -6.08 -4.66
N ASP A 432 -5.46 -4.80 -4.94
CA ASP A 432 -6.36 -3.70 -4.62
C ASP A 432 -7.24 -3.29 -5.82
N PHE A 433 -6.97 -3.79 -7.04
CA PHE A 433 -7.71 -3.43 -8.24
C PHE A 433 -8.43 -4.64 -8.83
N GLU A 434 -9.68 -4.43 -9.24
CA GLU A 434 -10.55 -5.44 -9.83
C GLU A 434 -10.42 -5.44 -11.36
N TYR A 435 -10.25 -6.63 -11.95
CA TYR A 435 -10.28 -6.80 -13.40
C TYR A 435 -11.73 -6.78 -13.89
N ALA A 436 -12.13 -5.70 -14.56
CA ALA A 436 -13.49 -5.48 -15.01
C ALA A 436 -13.51 -5.14 -16.52
N PRO A 437 -13.85 -6.10 -17.40
CA PRO A 437 -14.05 -5.81 -18.82
C PRO A 437 -15.09 -4.70 -19.04
N GLN A 438 -14.91 -3.87 -20.08
CA GLN A 438 -15.81 -2.75 -20.42
C GLN A 438 -15.89 -1.60 -19.40
N SER A 439 -15.10 -1.63 -18.33
CA SER A 439 -15.10 -0.56 -17.32
C SER A 439 -14.33 0.70 -17.74
N THR A 440 -13.49 0.62 -18.77
CA THR A 440 -12.55 1.68 -19.16
C THR A 440 -12.59 1.93 -20.67
N THR A 441 -12.06 3.08 -21.08
CA THR A 441 -11.94 3.49 -22.48
C THR A 441 -10.47 3.77 -22.82
N LEU A 442 -10.16 4.00 -24.10
CA LEU A 442 -8.82 4.40 -24.52
C LEU A 442 -8.33 5.72 -23.90
N ALA A 443 -9.25 6.55 -23.41
CA ALA A 443 -8.95 7.83 -22.78
C ALA A 443 -8.76 7.71 -21.25
N THR A 444 -9.00 6.54 -20.66
CA THR A 444 -8.92 6.36 -19.21
C THR A 444 -7.51 6.64 -18.69
N THR A 445 -7.41 7.57 -17.75
CA THR A 445 -6.11 8.01 -17.23
C THR A 445 -5.62 7.12 -16.08
N PRO A 446 -4.30 7.07 -15.81
CA PRO A 446 -3.77 6.41 -14.61
C PRO A 446 -4.38 6.92 -13.30
N PHE A 447 -4.72 8.21 -13.25
CA PHE A 447 -5.36 8.81 -12.08
C PHE A 447 -6.81 8.32 -11.90
N GLU A 448 -7.60 8.28 -12.97
CA GLU A 448 -8.95 7.71 -12.92
C GLU A 448 -8.93 6.25 -12.47
N LEU A 449 -7.95 5.46 -12.93
CA LEU A 449 -7.78 4.09 -12.49
C LEU A 449 -7.45 4.01 -11.00
N LEU A 450 -6.57 4.89 -10.49
CA LEU A 450 -6.22 4.97 -9.07
C LEU A 450 -7.45 5.26 -8.20
N CYS A 451 -8.37 6.11 -8.66
CA CYS A 451 -9.60 6.43 -7.95
C CYS A 451 -10.63 5.29 -8.02
N ASN A 452 -10.87 4.74 -9.21
CA ASN A 452 -11.94 3.77 -9.44
C ASN A 452 -11.58 2.33 -9.07
N ARG A 453 -10.28 2.00 -9.00
CA ARG A 453 -9.74 0.66 -8.73
C ARG A 453 -10.27 -0.46 -9.64
N LYS A 454 -10.77 -0.11 -10.83
CA LYS A 454 -11.34 -1.04 -11.82
C LYS A 454 -10.78 -0.77 -13.21
N GLY A 455 -10.31 -1.81 -13.88
CA GLY A 455 -9.78 -1.69 -15.23
C GLY A 455 -9.42 -3.02 -15.88
N VAL A 456 -8.76 -2.93 -17.04
CA VAL A 456 -8.23 -4.08 -17.78
C VAL A 456 -6.70 -4.10 -17.77
N CYS A 457 -6.09 -5.10 -18.42
CA CYS A 457 -4.64 -5.29 -18.44
C CYS A 457 -3.87 -4.05 -18.95
N GLN A 458 -4.42 -3.33 -19.93
CA GLN A 458 -3.85 -2.08 -20.45
C GLN A 458 -3.76 -1.02 -19.35
N ASP A 459 -4.82 -0.84 -18.57
CA ASP A 459 -4.91 0.19 -17.55
C ASP A 459 -3.90 -0.08 -16.43
N PHE A 460 -3.81 -1.34 -15.96
CA PHE A 460 -2.85 -1.73 -14.93
C PHE A 460 -1.40 -1.53 -15.37
N ALA A 461 -1.08 -1.88 -16.62
CA ALA A 461 0.26 -1.65 -17.17
C ALA A 461 0.57 -0.16 -17.28
N ASN A 462 -0.37 0.66 -17.77
CA ASN A 462 -0.19 2.11 -17.87
C ASN A 462 -0.04 2.78 -16.50
N LEU A 463 -0.80 2.35 -15.49
CA LEU A 463 -0.64 2.82 -14.12
C LEU A 463 0.75 2.49 -13.58
N LEU A 464 1.19 1.22 -13.66
CA LEU A 464 2.50 0.83 -13.16
C LEU A 464 3.65 1.58 -13.87
N ILE A 465 3.53 1.79 -15.18
CA ILE A 465 4.48 2.60 -15.97
C ILE A 465 4.48 4.06 -15.49
N CYS A 466 3.31 4.64 -15.25
CA CYS A 466 3.18 6.01 -14.74
C CYS A 466 3.87 6.15 -13.38
N LEU A 467 3.57 5.25 -12.44
CA LEU A 467 4.16 5.24 -11.10
C LEU A 467 5.69 5.07 -11.16
N ALA A 468 6.19 4.15 -11.98
CA ALA A 468 7.63 3.95 -12.16
C ALA A 468 8.33 5.22 -12.70
N ARG A 469 7.71 5.88 -13.68
CA ARG A 469 8.26 7.13 -14.27
C ARG A 469 8.30 8.28 -13.27
N LEU A 470 7.27 8.42 -12.42
CA LEU A 470 7.26 9.41 -11.33
C LEU A 470 8.39 9.18 -10.33
N LEU A 471 8.81 7.92 -10.13
CA LEU A 471 9.99 7.55 -9.32
C LEU A 471 11.32 7.65 -10.08
N ALA A 472 11.33 8.26 -11.28
CA ALA A 472 12.49 8.35 -12.18
C ALA A 472 13.06 6.99 -12.61
N ILE A 473 12.19 5.96 -12.70
CA ILE A 473 12.52 4.63 -13.19
C ILE A 473 12.05 4.52 -14.66
N PRO A 474 12.95 4.25 -15.62
CA PRO A 474 12.57 4.07 -17.02
C PRO A 474 11.59 2.91 -17.18
N ALA A 475 10.41 3.19 -17.75
CA ALA A 475 9.38 2.19 -17.97
C ALA A 475 8.77 2.34 -19.37
N ARG A 476 8.46 1.19 -19.98
CA ARG A 476 7.84 1.10 -21.30
C ARG A 476 6.70 0.10 -21.32
N TYR A 477 5.73 0.36 -22.18
CA TYR A 477 4.63 -0.56 -22.45
C TYR A 477 5.11 -1.73 -23.30
N ARG A 478 4.66 -2.95 -22.96
CA ARG A 478 4.95 -4.17 -23.72
C ARG A 478 3.65 -4.92 -23.97
N VAL A 479 3.42 -5.28 -25.22
CA VAL A 479 2.31 -6.15 -25.64
C VAL A 479 2.89 -7.47 -26.10
N GLY A 480 2.12 -8.55 -25.90
CA GLY A 480 2.47 -9.87 -26.38
C GLY A 480 1.34 -10.86 -26.19
N TYR A 481 1.56 -12.07 -26.68
CA TYR A 481 0.64 -13.18 -26.52
C TYR A 481 1.01 -14.01 -25.29
N ILE A 482 0.01 -14.39 -24.51
CA ILE A 482 0.19 -15.16 -23.28
C ILE A 482 -0.43 -16.53 -23.47
N ARG A 483 0.35 -17.60 -23.26
CA ARG A 483 -0.18 -18.95 -23.16
C ARG A 483 -0.72 -19.15 -21.75
N THR A 484 -2.04 -19.17 -21.60
CA THR A 484 -2.74 -19.40 -20.32
C THR A 484 -2.72 -20.87 -19.87
N GLY A 485 -2.23 -21.78 -20.71
CA GLY A 485 -1.98 -23.19 -20.36
C GLY A 485 -3.23 -24.04 -20.21
N ALA A 486 -4.41 -23.50 -20.54
CA ALA A 486 -5.65 -24.25 -20.50
C ALA A 486 -5.91 -24.99 -21.82
N ASP A 487 -6.33 -26.25 -21.71
CA ASP A 487 -6.75 -27.09 -22.83
C ASP A 487 -8.19 -26.76 -23.27
N TYR A 488 -8.52 -25.48 -23.42
CA TYR A 488 -9.78 -25.03 -24.03
C TYR A 488 -9.48 -24.18 -25.27
N SER A 489 -10.40 -24.20 -26.24
CA SER A 489 -10.35 -23.33 -27.41
C SER A 489 -10.40 -21.87 -26.96
N ASN A 490 -9.44 -21.06 -27.41
CA ASN A 490 -9.41 -19.61 -27.17
C ASN A 490 -10.81 -19.02 -27.42
N GLN A 491 -11.40 -18.41 -26.39
CA GLN A 491 -12.65 -17.67 -26.56
C GLN A 491 -12.33 -16.36 -27.29
N VAL A 492 -13.19 -15.98 -28.23
CA VAL A 492 -13.13 -14.66 -28.90
C VAL A 492 -13.27 -13.61 -27.81
N GLN A 493 -12.19 -12.89 -27.52
CA GLN A 493 -12.25 -11.68 -26.70
C GLN A 493 -12.66 -10.54 -27.63
N SER A 494 -13.97 -10.32 -27.74
CA SER A 494 -14.56 -9.18 -28.44
C SER A 494 -14.47 -7.92 -27.59
#